data_AF-A0A6A2ZWC6-F1
#
_entry.id   AF-A0A6A2ZWC6-F1
#
_cell.length_a   1.000
_cell.length_b   1.000
_cell.length_c   1.000
_cell.angle_alpha   90.00
_cell.angle_beta   90.00
_cell.angle_gamma   90.00
#
_symmetry.space_group_name_H-M   'P 1'
#
loop_
_entity.id
_entity.type
_entity.pdbx_description
1 polymer ?
#
loop_
_entity_poly.entity_id
_entity_poly.type
_entity_poly.pdbx_seq_one_letter_code
_entity_poly.pdbx_strand_id
1 'polypeptide(L)' 'MLRRQEKTVMKLVVDQETDKVLGASMCGPDAPEIMQGIAVALKCGATKAQFDSTVGIHPSAAEEFVTMRSVCFKAHHC' A
#
# COMPACT_ATOMS: atom_id res chain seq x y z
N MET A 1 30.77 -10.90 -0.19
CA MET A 1 29.40 -10.58 -0.61
C MET A 1 28.76 -9.67 0.43
N LEU A 2 28.84 -8.35 0.24
CA LEU A 2 28.09 -7.43 1.11
C LEU A 2 26.61 -7.55 0.70
N ARG A 3 25.77 -8.11 1.58
CA ARG A 3 24.31 -8.09 1.44
C ARG A 3 23.90 -6.61 1.36
N ARG A 4 23.59 -6.12 0.15
CA ARG A 4 22.84 -4.87 0.02
C ARG A 4 21.50 -5.16 0.70
N GLN A 5 21.23 -4.51 1.84
CA GLN A 5 19.87 -4.53 2.39
C GLN A 5 19.00 -3.80 1.38
N GLU A 6 18.26 -4.56 0.59
CA GLU A 6 17.30 -4.00 -0.36
C GLU A 6 16.19 -3.36 0.46
N LYS A 7 16.05 -2.05 0.31
CA LYS A 7 14.98 -1.31 0.97
C LYS A 7 13.69 -1.59 0.21
N THR A 8 12.68 -2.08 0.90
CA THR A 8 11.33 -2.13 0.36
C THR A 8 10.73 -0.73 0.39
N VAL A 9 10.19 -0.29 -0.74
CA VAL A 9 9.47 0.99 -0.85
C VAL A 9 8.03 0.69 -1.22
N MET A 10 7.09 1.32 -0.51
CA MET A 10 5.66 1.17 -0.74
C MET A 10 5.00 2.54 -0.80
N LYS A 11 4.00 2.68 -1.67
CA LYS A 11 3.20 3.89 -1.81
C LYS A 11 1.76 3.52 -2.07
N LEU A 12 0.85 4.20 -1.37
CA LEU A 12 -0.59 4.14 -1.59
C LEU A 12 -1.08 5.53 -1.96
N VAL A 13 -1.88 5.62 -3.03
CA VAL A 13 -2.51 6.87 -3.47
C VAL A 13 -4.00 6.74 -3.19
N VAL A 14 -4.52 7.68 -2.41
CA VAL A 14 -5.91 7.70 -1.97
C VAL A 14 -6.52 9.02 -2.36
N ASP A 15 -7.75 8.98 -2.85
CA ASP A 15 -8.58 10.15 -3.07
C ASP A 15 -9.08 10.68 -1.73
N GLN A 16 -8.82 11.95 -1.42
CA GLN A 16 -9.13 12.51 -0.11
C GLN A 16 -10.63 12.73 0.13
N GLU A 17 -11.42 12.91 -0.93
CA GLU A 17 -12.86 13.18 -0.81
C GLU A 17 -13.67 11.89 -0.67
N THR A 18 -13.31 10.87 -1.43
CA THR A 18 -14.05 9.60 -1.54
C THR A 18 -13.42 8.46 -0.75
N ASP A 19 -12.23 8.66 -0.18
CA ASP A 19 -11.43 7.66 0.53
C ASP A 19 -11.03 6.44 -0.33
N LYS A 20 -11.23 6.51 -1.65
CA LYS A 20 -10.93 5.40 -2.57
C LYS A 20 -9.43 5.30 -2.81
N VAL A 21 -8.91 4.08 -2.80
CA VAL A 21 -7.54 3.82 -3.22
C VAL A 21 -7.46 3.89 -4.74
N LEU A 22 -6.77 4.90 -5.25
CA LEU A 22 -6.58 5.14 -6.68
C LEU A 22 -5.44 4.30 -7.26
N GLY A 23 -4.45 3.96 -6.44
CA GLY A 23 -3.28 3.23 -6.89
C GLY A 23 -2.37 2.80 -5.75
N ALA A 24 -1.57 1.78 -6.01
CA ALA A 24 -0.52 1.32 -5.13
C ALA A 24 0.76 1.05 -5.93
N SER A 25 1.91 1.17 -5.28
CA SER A 25 3.20 0.86 -5.89
C SER A 25 4.13 0.25 -4.85
N MET A 26 4.83 -0.81 -5.22
CA MET A 26 5.80 -1.49 -4.37
C MET A 26 7.07 -1.79 -5.16
N CYS A 27 8.22 -1.61 -4.51
CA CYS A 27 9.52 -2.07 -4.99
C CYS A 27 10.16 -2.89 -3.87
N GLY A 28 10.38 -4.18 -4.12
CA GLY A 28 10.91 -5.14 -3.16
C GLY A 28 10.83 -6.57 -3.70
N PRO A 29 11.42 -7.55 -3.03
CA PRO A 29 11.48 -8.94 -3.50
C PRO A 29 10.11 -9.59 -3.69
N ASP A 30 9.14 -9.27 -2.82
CA ASP A 30 7.78 -9.86 -2.83
C ASP A 30 6.74 -8.98 -3.56
N ALA A 31 7.21 -7.97 -4.32
CA ALA A 31 6.32 -7.00 -4.96
C ALA A 31 5.34 -7.63 -5.97
N PRO A 32 5.72 -8.58 -6.85
CA PRO A 32 4.80 -9.15 -7.82
C PRO A 32 3.59 -9.83 -7.16
N GLU A 33 3.82 -10.63 -6.13
CA GLU A 33 2.81 -11.41 -5.42
C GLU A 33 1.86 -10.50 -4.62
N ILE A 34 2.42 -9.52 -3.89
CA ILE A 34 1.64 -8.59 -3.08
C ILE A 34 0.80 -7.69 -3.99
N MET A 35 1.39 -7.12 -5.04
CA MET A 35 0.70 -6.20 -5.94
C MET A 35 -0.44 -6.87 -6.70
N GLN A 36 -0.35 -8.17 -6.99
CA GLN A 36 -1.44 -8.93 -7.60
C GLN A 36 -2.69 -8.98 -6.69
N GLY A 37 -2.51 -9.21 -5.39
CA GLY A 37 -3.61 -9.18 -4.41
C GLY A 37 -4.21 -7.77 -4.27
N ILE A 38 -3.34 -6.75 -4.21
CA ILE A 38 -3.75 -5.35 -4.16
C ILE A 38 -4.54 -4.96 -5.42
N ALA A 39 -4.14 -5.40 -6.61
CA ALA A 39 -4.85 -5.12 -7.85
C ALA A 39 -6.32 -5.59 -7.82
N VAL A 40 -6.60 -6.75 -7.21
CA VAL A 40 -7.97 -7.24 -7.02
C VAL A 40 -8.75 -6.31 -6.09
N ALA A 41 -8.17 -5.89 -4.96
CA ALA A 41 -8.81 -4.95 -4.03
C ALA A 41 -9.15 -3.61 -4.69
N LEU A 42 -8.21 -3.05 -5.48
CA LEU A 42 -8.44 -1.82 -6.25
C LEU A 42 -9.54 -2.01 -7.29
N LYS A 43 -9.59 -3.17 -7.96
CA LYS A 43 -10.66 -3.48 -8.93
C LYS A 43 -12.04 -3.53 -8.28
N CYS A 44 -12.12 -3.96 -7.02
CA CYS A 44 -13.34 -3.95 -6.21
C CYS A 44 -13.70 -2.56 -5.64
N GLY A 45 -12.87 -1.54 -5.89
CA GLY A 45 -13.11 -0.18 -5.40
C GLY A 45 -12.79 0.00 -3.92
N ALA A 46 -11.76 -0.69 -3.42
CA ALA A 46 -11.41 -0.65 -2.01
C ALA A 46 -11.08 0.77 -1.50
N THR A 47 -11.55 1.08 -0.29
CA THR A 47 -11.29 2.35 0.40
C THR A 47 -10.16 2.23 1.40
N LYS A 48 -9.54 3.35 1.78
CA LYS A 48 -8.47 3.36 2.77
C LYS A 48 -8.97 2.87 4.13
N ALA A 49 -10.21 3.19 4.50
CA ALA A 49 -10.86 2.64 5.70
C ALA A 49 -10.91 1.11 5.71
N GLN A 50 -11.15 0.46 4.55
CA GLN A 50 -11.14 -1.00 4.45
C GLN A 50 -9.73 -1.56 4.63
N PHE A 51 -8.72 -0.90 4.08
CA PHE A 51 -7.31 -1.25 4.32
C PHE A 51 -6.96 -1.14 5.81
N ASP A 52 -7.35 -0.05 6.48
CA ASP A 52 -7.08 0.14 7.92
C ASP A 52 -7.84 -0.83 8.84
N SER A 53 -9.01 -1.30 8.41
CA SER A 53 -9.77 -2.33 9.14
C SER A 53 -9.23 -3.75 8.95
N THR A 54 -8.35 -3.96 7.97
CA THR A 54 -7.82 -5.28 7.64
C THR A 54 -6.67 -5.62 8.58
N VAL A 55 -6.72 -6.81 9.19
CA VAL A 55 -5.65 -7.30 10.07
C VAL A 55 -4.44 -7.68 9.23
N GLY A 56 -3.29 -7.07 9.54
CA GLY A 56 -2.00 -7.44 8.95
C GLY A 56 -1.54 -8.82 9.40
N ILE A 57 -0.96 -9.58 8.47
CA ILE A 57 -0.36 -10.88 8.77
C ILE A 57 1.10 -10.65 9.16
N HIS A 58 1.41 -10.83 10.45
CA HIS A 58 2.76 -10.63 10.97
C HIS A 58 3.58 -11.94 11.00
N PRO A 59 4.87 -11.94 10.61
CA PRO A 59 5.63 -10.86 9.96
C PRO A 59 5.54 -10.93 8.43
N SER A 60 5.18 -9.83 7.76
CA SER A 60 5.12 -9.79 6.29
C SER A 60 5.28 -8.38 5.74
N ALA A 61 5.99 -8.23 4.61
CA ALA A 61 6.04 -6.95 3.90
C ALA A 61 4.64 -6.44 3.51
N ALA A 62 3.68 -7.34 3.26
CA ALA A 62 2.31 -6.96 2.91
C ALA A 62 1.57 -6.26 4.06
N GLU A 63 1.94 -6.51 5.31
CA GLU A 63 1.26 -5.94 6.48
C GLU A 63 1.38 -4.41 6.52
N GLU A 64 2.45 -3.86 5.94
CA GLU A 64 2.67 -2.42 5.88
C GLU A 64 1.56 -1.69 5.09
N PHE A 65 0.97 -2.31 4.07
CA PHE A 65 -0.14 -1.69 3.32
C PHE A 65 -1.41 -1.46 4.16
N VAL A 66 -1.61 -2.22 5.23
CA VAL A 66 -2.77 -2.13 6.11
C VAL A 66 -2.48 -1.38 7.43
N THR A 67 -1.22 -1.01 7.67
CA THR A 67 -0.80 -0.23 8.86
C THR A 67 -0.43 1.22 8.54
N MET A 68 -0.46 1.64 7.27
CA MET A 68 -0.24 3.03 6.83
C MET A 68 -1.33 3.99 7.32
N ARG A 69 -1.21 4.51 8.55
CA ARG A 69 -2.21 5.43 9.15
C ARG A 69 -1.93 6.92 8.91
N SER A 70 -0.67 7.29 8.76
CA SER A 70 -0.26 8.69 8.59
C SER A 70 0.04 8.97 7.12
N VAL A 71 -0.52 10.08 6.61
CA VAL A 71 -0.21 10.55 5.26
C VAL A 71 1.21 11.13 5.19
N CYS A 72 1.99 10.69 4.22
CA CYS A 72 3.33 11.24 3.98
C CYS A 72 3.28 12.58 3.24
N PHE A 73 2.35 12.73 2.30
CA PHE A 73 2.21 13.91 1.47
C PHE A 73 0.73 14.11 1.10
N LYS A 74 0.24 15.35 1.22
CA LYS A 74 -1.06 15.76 0.69
C LYS A 74 -0.82 16.64 -0.53
N ALA A 75 -1.32 16.20 -1.68
CA ALA A 75 -1.35 17.05 -2.86
C ALA A 75 -2.42 18.12 -2.66
N HIS A 76 -2.05 19.39 -2.74
CA HIS A 76 -3.00 20.49 -2.86
C HIS A 76 -3.32 20.72 -4.35
N HIS A 77 -4.55 21.10 -4.65
CA HIS A 77 -5.00 21.43 -5.99
C HIS A 77 -4.03 22.44 -6.63
N CYS A 78 -3.47 22.09 -7.79
CA CYS A 78 -2.66 23.01 -8.60
C CYS A 78 -3.57 24.06 -9.26
#